data_AF-A0AAU9AQX9-F1
#
_entry.id   AF-A0AAU9AQX9-F1
#
_cell.length_a   1.000
_cell.length_b   1.000
_cell.length_c   1.000
_cell.angle_alpha   90.00
_cell.angle_beta   90.00
_cell.angle_gamma   90.00
#
_symmetry.space_group_name_H-M   'P 1'
#
loop_
_entity.id
_entity.type
_entity.pdbx_description
1 polymer ?
#
loop_
_entity_poly.entity_id
_entity_poly.type
_entity_poly.pdbx_seq_one_letter_code
_entity_poly.pdbx_strand_id
1 'polypeptide(L)'
;MYVIATLEPKHPTATRAIQLILEDSSPIPAASGRCELWWPGETHVLDEAPETMSVLVLVGSADQNELSGHRDWDGYRAALAHEVDLAQYEQVHVAVCPIHGSQTIRFFEGAFAADLQRLRKDAKIWLYAVPGAAAQDKAGKAGWNQAWPLPF
;
A
#
# COMPACT_ATOMS: atom_id res chain seq x y z
N MET A 1 13.26 9.34 -5.84
CA MET A 1 12.85 8.06 -6.46
C MET A 1 11.49 7.63 -5.92
N TYR A 2 10.60 7.10 -6.76
CA TYR A 2 9.27 6.62 -6.39
C TYR A 2 9.21 5.10 -6.56
N VAL A 3 8.82 4.37 -5.51
CA VAL A 3 8.72 2.91 -5.56
C VAL A 3 7.30 2.49 -5.23
N ILE A 4 6.71 1.66 -6.07
CA ILE A 4 5.46 0.97 -5.78
C ILE A 4 5.79 -0.50 -5.58
N ALA A 5 5.55 -1.06 -4.39
CA ALA A 5 5.81 -2.46 -4.12
C ALA A 5 4.49 -3.23 -3.95
N THR A 6 4.40 -4.42 -4.53
CA THR A 6 3.23 -5.29 -4.39
C THR A 6 3.60 -6.77 -4.42
N LEU A 7 2.95 -7.59 -3.60
CA LEU A 7 3.02 -9.05 -3.69
C LEU A 7 2.07 -9.62 -4.75
N GLU A 8 1.22 -8.76 -5.33
CA GLU A 8 0.09 -9.18 -6.16
C GLU A 8 0.07 -8.45 -7.51
N PRO A 9 1.15 -8.52 -8.31
CA PRO A 9 1.28 -7.73 -9.55
C PRO A 9 0.20 -8.04 -10.60
N LYS A 10 -0.49 -9.17 -10.47
CA LYS A 10 -1.54 -9.65 -11.38
C LYS A 10 -2.96 -9.55 -10.80
N HIS A 11 -3.12 -9.13 -9.54
CA HIS A 11 -4.44 -9.06 -8.93
C HIS A 11 -5.20 -7.82 -9.44
N PRO A 12 -6.40 -7.95 -10.04
CA PRO A 12 -7.08 -6.86 -10.73
C PRO A 12 -7.24 -5.58 -9.90
N THR A 13 -7.56 -5.73 -8.61
CA THR A 13 -7.72 -4.58 -7.71
C THR A 13 -6.38 -3.88 -7.42
N ALA A 14 -5.31 -4.65 -7.21
CA ALA A 14 -3.98 -4.09 -6.93
C ALA A 14 -3.47 -3.37 -8.19
N THR A 15 -3.58 -3.99 -9.36
CA THR A 15 -3.25 -3.38 -10.64
C THR A 15 -4.04 -2.08 -10.86
N ARG A 16 -5.33 -2.05 -10.56
CA ARG A 16 -6.13 -0.82 -10.71
C ARG A 16 -5.72 0.28 -9.73
N ALA A 17 -5.41 -0.06 -8.49
CA ALA A 17 -4.90 0.92 -7.51
C ALA A 17 -3.58 1.52 -7.95
N ILE A 18 -2.65 0.69 -8.46
CA ILE A 18 -1.36 1.13 -9.02
C ILE A 18 -1.58 2.10 -10.18
N GLN A 19 -2.47 1.77 -11.13
CA GLN A 19 -2.80 2.66 -12.25
C GLN A 19 -3.29 4.03 -11.76
N LEU A 20 -4.20 4.07 -10.77
CA LEU A 20 -4.71 5.33 -10.25
C LEU A 20 -3.66 6.17 -9.52
N ILE A 21 -2.70 5.52 -8.86
CA ILE A 21 -1.54 6.21 -8.26
C ILE A 21 -0.68 6.85 -9.35
N LEU A 22 -0.40 6.11 -10.43
CA LEU A 22 0.41 6.59 -11.55
C LEU A 22 -0.30 7.69 -12.37
N GLU A 23 -1.64 7.65 -12.45
CA GLU A 23 -2.48 8.63 -13.14
C GLU A 23 -2.74 9.91 -12.32
N ASP A 24 -2.09 10.09 -11.15
CA ASP A 24 -2.35 11.19 -10.21
C ASP A 24 -3.85 11.29 -9.82
N SER A 25 -4.52 10.14 -9.81
CA SER A 25 -5.93 9.98 -9.46
C SER A 25 -6.10 9.36 -8.07
N SER A 26 -5.12 9.63 -7.20
CA SER A 26 -5.05 9.17 -5.82
C SER A 26 -4.60 10.31 -4.91
N PRO A 27 -4.88 10.26 -3.59
CA PRO A 27 -4.35 11.23 -2.63
C PRO A 27 -2.88 10.97 -2.26
N ILE A 28 -2.29 9.88 -2.79
CA ILE A 28 -0.86 9.60 -2.67
C ILE A 28 -0.14 10.50 -3.70
N PRO A 29 0.94 11.20 -3.32
CA PRO A 29 1.69 12.05 -4.26
C PRO A 29 2.04 11.29 -5.55
N ALA A 30 1.87 11.94 -6.69
CA ALA A 30 2.29 11.37 -7.97
C ALA A 30 3.80 11.23 -8.06
N ALA A 31 4.27 10.30 -8.91
CA ALA A 31 5.68 10.19 -9.22
C ALA A 31 6.13 11.45 -10.01
N SER A 32 6.91 12.32 -9.38
CA SER A 32 7.49 13.52 -10.03
C SER A 32 8.77 13.23 -10.83
N GLY A 33 9.11 11.95 -11.04
CA GLY A 33 10.37 11.50 -11.63
C GLY A 33 10.35 9.98 -11.91
N ARG A 34 11.49 9.30 -11.74
CA ARG A 34 11.59 7.84 -11.95
C ARG A 34 10.68 7.08 -10.96
N CYS A 35 9.82 6.24 -11.52
CA CYS A 35 8.97 5.30 -10.79
C CYS A 35 9.41 3.87 -11.07
N GLU A 36 9.54 3.06 -10.02
CA GLU A 36 9.81 1.63 -10.10
C GLU A 36 8.64 0.86 -9.51
N LEU A 37 8.32 -0.28 -10.11
CA LEU A 37 7.32 -1.21 -9.62
C LEU A 37 8.06 -2.47 -9.18
N TRP A 38 7.92 -2.85 -7.91
CA TRP A 38 8.60 -3.99 -7.30
C TRP A 38 7.61 -5.11 -6.99
N TRP A 39 7.99 -6.33 -7.36
CA TRP A 39 7.26 -7.53 -6.96
C TRP A 39 8.18 -8.76 -6.89
N PRO A 40 7.77 -9.82 -6.16
CA PRO A 40 8.58 -11.01 -6.01
C PRO A 40 8.93 -11.66 -7.36
N GLY A 41 10.21 -12.00 -7.53
CA GLY A 41 10.72 -12.67 -8.73
C GLY A 41 11.21 -11.74 -9.84
N GLU A 42 11.15 -10.42 -9.65
CA GLU A 42 11.88 -9.48 -10.49
C GLU A 42 13.20 -9.01 -9.86
N THR A 43 14.23 -8.95 -10.70
CA THR A 43 15.54 -8.38 -10.35
C THR A 43 15.45 -6.87 -10.54
N HIS A 44 15.37 -6.14 -9.43
CA HIS A 44 15.47 -4.69 -9.44
C HIS A 44 16.89 -4.29 -9.07
N VAL A 45 17.58 -3.59 -9.98
CA VAL A 45 18.85 -2.95 -9.66
C VAL A 45 18.52 -1.56 -9.16
N LEU A 46 18.61 -1.37 -7.85
CA LEU A 46 18.62 -0.05 -7.24
C LEU A 46 19.88 0.67 -7.71
N ASP A 47 19.74 1.66 -8.60
CA ASP A 47 20.85 2.58 -8.85
C ASP A 47 21.12 3.33 -7.53
N GLU A 48 22.32 3.13 -6.98
CA GLU A 48 22.82 3.65 -5.70
C GLU A 48 23.01 5.17 -5.68
N ALA A 49 22.16 5.95 -6.37
CA ALA A 49 22.18 7.39 -6.17
C ALA A 49 21.70 7.67 -4.73
N PRO A 50 22.55 8.23 -3.84
CA PRO A 50 22.24 8.41 -2.42
C PRO A 50 21.25 9.55 -2.15
N GLU A 51 20.54 10.00 -3.18
CA GLU A 51 19.42 10.91 -3.01
C GLU A 51 18.27 10.09 -2.44
N THR A 52 17.99 10.29 -1.14
CA THR A 52 16.86 9.74 -0.39
C THR A 52 15.69 9.38 -1.31
N MET A 53 15.29 8.10 -1.31
CA MET A 53 14.11 7.70 -2.05
C MET A 53 12.93 8.48 -1.47
N SER A 54 12.14 9.10 -2.32
CA SER A 54 11.23 10.17 -1.88
C SER A 54 9.90 9.57 -1.41
N VAL A 55 9.44 8.50 -2.07
CA VAL A 55 8.15 7.89 -1.76
C VAL A 55 8.21 6.38 -1.99
N LEU A 56 7.78 5.62 -0.99
CA LEU A 56 7.42 4.21 -1.09
C LEU A 56 5.90 4.07 -0.99
N VAL A 57 5.31 3.28 -1.88
CA VAL A 57 3.89 2.90 -1.83
C VAL A 57 3.77 1.39 -1.83
N LEU A 58 3.29 0.83 -0.71
CA LEU A 58 2.97 -0.58 -0.59
C LEU A 58 1.53 -0.79 -1.06
N VAL A 59 1.31 -1.61 -2.07
CA VAL A 59 -0.01 -1.92 -2.61
C VAL A 59 -0.33 -3.39 -2.35
N GLY A 60 -1.44 -3.66 -1.67
CA GLY A 60 -1.86 -5.02 -1.37
C GLY A 60 -3.38 -5.14 -1.23
N SER A 61 -3.88 -6.29 -1.62
CA SER A 61 -5.23 -6.73 -1.36
C SER A 61 -5.39 -7.06 0.12
N ALA A 62 -6.55 -6.76 0.70
CA ALA A 62 -6.83 -7.05 2.09
C ALA A 62 -8.11 -7.87 2.24
N ASP A 63 -8.05 -8.81 3.17
CA ASP A 63 -9.22 -9.53 3.68
C ASP A 63 -9.41 -9.26 5.18
N GLN A 64 -10.13 -10.14 5.87
CA GLN A 64 -10.42 -9.98 7.30
C GLN A 64 -9.22 -10.17 8.23
N ASN A 65 -8.16 -10.84 7.76
CA ASN A 65 -7.04 -11.25 8.60
C ASN A 65 -5.66 -11.09 7.94
N GLU A 66 -5.57 -10.64 6.68
CA GLU A 66 -4.32 -10.61 5.93
C GLU A 66 -4.23 -9.43 4.93
N LEU A 67 -3.02 -8.89 4.73
CA LEU A 67 -2.63 -8.05 3.59
C LEU A 67 -1.81 -8.91 2.64
N SER A 68 -2.32 -9.15 1.42
CA SER A 68 -1.72 -10.01 0.41
C SER A 68 -1.32 -11.39 0.97
N GLY A 69 -2.13 -11.96 1.87
CA GLY A 69 -1.88 -13.26 2.52
C GLY A 69 -1.00 -13.21 3.79
N HIS A 70 -0.65 -12.03 4.29
CA HIS A 70 0.22 -11.85 5.45
C HIS A 70 -0.43 -11.10 6.60
N ARG A 71 -0.23 -11.58 7.83
CA ARG A 71 -0.88 -11.05 9.04
C ARG A 71 -0.14 -9.89 9.69
N ASP A 72 1.14 -9.74 9.40
CA ASP A 72 2.04 -8.77 10.01
C ASP A 72 3.03 -8.19 8.98
N TRP A 73 3.70 -7.11 9.39
CA TRP A 73 4.69 -6.43 8.55
C TRP A 73 5.87 -7.34 8.20
N ASP A 74 6.37 -8.12 9.16
CA ASP A 74 7.57 -8.92 8.95
C ASP A 74 7.36 -10.03 7.93
N GLY A 75 6.21 -10.70 7.95
CA GLY A 75 5.81 -11.70 6.96
C GLY A 75 5.63 -11.08 5.57
N TYR A 76 4.96 -9.93 5.48
CA TYR A 76 4.78 -9.20 4.22
C TYR A 76 6.13 -8.76 3.63
N ARG A 77 6.99 -8.16 4.46
CA ARG A 77 8.34 -7.71 4.08
C ARG A 77 9.21 -8.88 3.61
N ALA A 78 9.18 -10.00 4.33
CA ALA A 78 9.94 -11.19 3.95
C ALA A 78 9.48 -11.74 2.59
N ALA A 79 8.17 -11.70 2.31
CA ALA A 79 7.60 -12.16 1.04
C ALA A 79 7.94 -11.25 -0.15
N LEU A 80 8.21 -9.96 0.07
CA LEU A 80 8.67 -9.06 -0.99
C LEU A 80 10.06 -9.48 -1.54
N ALA A 81 10.73 -10.43 -0.88
CA ALA A 81 12.03 -11.00 -1.26
C ALA A 81 13.18 -9.98 -1.36
N HIS A 82 12.93 -8.74 -0.91
CA HIS A 82 13.86 -7.62 -0.90
C HIS A 82 13.82 -6.98 0.49
N GLU A 83 14.99 -6.59 1.01
CA GLU A 83 15.08 -5.80 2.24
C GLU A 83 14.57 -4.39 1.97
N VAL A 84 13.24 -4.20 1.95
CA VAL A 84 12.64 -2.87 1.98
C VAL A 84 12.98 -2.25 3.33
N ASP A 85 14.07 -1.49 3.36
CA ASP A 85 14.40 -0.64 4.50
C ASP A 85 13.55 0.63 4.42
N LEU A 86 12.50 0.66 5.24
CA LEU A 86 11.61 1.81 5.31
C LEU A 86 12.37 3.10 5.57
N ALA A 87 13.49 3.10 6.32
CA ALA A 87 14.24 4.30 6.68
C ALA A 87 14.88 5.02 5.48
N GLN A 88 15.03 4.33 4.34
CA GLN A 88 15.59 4.92 3.10
C GLN A 88 14.59 5.83 2.37
N TYR A 89 13.32 5.81 2.77
CA TYR A 89 12.24 6.56 2.13
C TYR A 89 11.80 7.78 2.95
N GLU A 90 11.66 8.93 2.31
CA GLU A 90 11.13 10.15 2.95
C GLU A 90 9.64 9.98 3.31
N GLN A 91 8.83 9.42 2.40
CA GLN A 91 7.41 9.16 2.61
C GLN A 91 7.10 7.68 2.41
N VAL A 92 6.27 7.12 3.29
CA VAL A 92 5.77 5.74 3.19
C VAL A 92 4.26 5.75 3.16
N HIS A 93 3.70 5.12 2.15
CA HIS A 93 2.26 4.95 1.97
C HIS A 93 1.91 3.47 1.87
N VAL A 94 0.72 3.14 2.36
CA VAL A 94 0.10 1.82 2.15
C VAL A 94 -1.24 2.02 1.48
N ALA A 95 -1.41 1.44 0.30
CA ALA A 95 -2.65 1.39 -0.45
C ALA A 95 -3.28 0.00 -0.28
N VAL A 96 -4.33 -0.05 0.53
CA VAL A 96 -5.03 -1.26 0.92
C VAL A 96 -6.25 -1.43 0.04
N CYS A 97 -6.38 -2.60 -0.56
CA CYS A 97 -7.41 -2.93 -1.54
C CYS A 97 -8.37 -4.01 -1.00
N PRO A 98 -9.50 -3.66 -0.38
CA PRO A 98 -10.41 -4.64 0.22
C PRO A 98 -11.00 -5.59 -0.82
N ILE A 99 -10.95 -6.90 -0.57
CA ILE A 99 -11.55 -7.94 -1.42
C ILE A 99 -12.95 -8.34 -0.91
N HIS A 100 -13.21 -8.18 0.39
CA HIS A 100 -14.48 -8.57 1.03
C HIS A 100 -15.09 -7.38 1.80
N GLY A 101 -16.40 -7.48 2.08
CA GLY A 101 -17.27 -6.49 2.75
C GLY A 101 -16.71 -5.77 3.99
N SER A 102 -17.54 -4.90 4.59
CA SER A 102 -17.25 -4.01 5.73
C SER A 102 -16.43 -4.56 6.92
N GLN A 103 -16.22 -5.87 7.03
CA GLN A 103 -15.34 -6.51 8.01
C GLN A 103 -13.84 -6.40 7.68
N THR A 104 -13.45 -6.23 6.42
CA THR A 104 -12.04 -6.03 6.01
C THR A 104 -11.42 -4.75 6.61
N ILE A 105 -12.25 -3.78 7.00
CA ILE A 105 -11.80 -2.55 7.67
C ILE A 105 -11.25 -2.84 9.07
N ARG A 106 -11.81 -3.81 9.81
CA ARG A 106 -11.35 -4.16 11.17
C ARG A 106 -10.00 -4.86 11.19
N PHE A 107 -9.62 -5.48 10.07
CA PHE A 107 -8.32 -6.12 9.98
C PHE A 107 -7.17 -5.13 9.91
N PHE A 108 -7.42 -4.00 9.25
CA PHE A 108 -6.46 -2.92 9.16
C PHE A 108 -6.24 -2.19 10.50
N GLU A 109 -7.20 -2.29 11.42
CA GLU A 109 -7.12 -1.70 12.76
C GLU A 109 -6.13 -2.43 13.71
N GLY A 110 -5.50 -3.52 13.27
CA GLY A 110 -4.63 -4.37 14.09
C GLY A 110 -3.13 -4.39 13.72
N ALA A 111 -2.56 -5.60 13.70
CA ALA A 111 -1.13 -5.88 13.77
C ALA A 111 -0.30 -5.23 12.66
N PHE A 112 -0.72 -5.30 11.39
CA PHE A 112 0.07 -4.76 10.28
C PHE A 112 0.25 -3.24 10.38
N ALA A 113 -0.85 -2.49 10.56
CA ALA A 113 -0.79 -1.04 10.68
C ALA A 113 -0.03 -0.62 11.94
N ALA A 114 -0.28 -1.29 13.07
CA ALA A 114 0.40 -1.01 14.33
C ALA A 114 1.91 -1.28 14.24
N ASP A 115 2.33 -2.39 13.62
CA ASP A 115 3.74 -2.73 13.45
C ASP A 115 4.44 -1.77 12.49
N LEU A 116 3.79 -1.42 11.37
CA LEU A 116 4.32 -0.43 10.44
C LEU A 116 4.48 0.94 11.12
N GLN A 117 3.48 1.38 11.89
CA GLN A 117 3.53 2.65 12.64
C GLN A 117 4.59 2.65 13.74
N ARG A 118 4.85 1.50 14.38
CA ARG A 118 5.93 1.35 15.36
C ARG A 118 7.30 1.59 14.71
N LEU A 119 7.46 1.17 13.45
CA LEU A 119 8.69 1.33 12.68
C LEU A 119 8.79 2.70 11.98
N ARG A 120 7.66 3.24 11.49
CA ARG A 120 7.51 4.51 10.77
C ARG A 120 6.23 5.23 11.18
N LYS A 121 6.34 6.11 12.17
CA LYS A 121 5.22 6.87 12.74
C LYS A 121 4.53 7.84 11.77
N ASP A 122 5.19 8.15 10.67
CA ASP A 122 4.75 9.06 9.61
C ASP A 122 4.11 8.33 8.42
N ALA A 123 4.08 6.98 8.43
CA ALA A 123 3.48 6.21 7.37
C ALA A 123 1.98 6.53 7.24
N LYS A 124 1.49 6.73 6.02
CA LYS A 124 0.08 7.03 5.75
C LYS A 124 -0.60 5.82 5.12
N ILE A 125 -1.78 5.48 5.60
CA ILE A 125 -2.50 4.32 5.09
C ILE A 125 -3.81 4.77 4.46
N TRP A 126 -4.05 4.29 3.24
CA TRP A 126 -5.18 4.56 2.40
C TRP A 126 -5.95 3.28 2.09
N LEU A 127 -7.27 3.34 2.19
CA LEU A 127 -8.20 2.34 1.69
C LEU A 127 -8.65 2.74 0.29
N TYR A 128 -8.45 1.85 -0.69
CA TYR A 128 -9.00 1.97 -2.03
C TYR A 128 -10.24 1.09 -2.15
N ALA A 129 -11.43 1.69 -2.19
CA ALA A 129 -12.67 0.95 -2.38
C ALA A 129 -12.97 0.74 -3.87
N VAL A 130 -13.10 -0.53 -4.28
CA VAL A 130 -13.72 -0.90 -5.55
C VAL A 130 -15.25 -0.93 -5.36
N PRO A 131 -16.05 -0.35 -6.27
CA PRO A 131 -17.50 -0.43 -6.21
C PRO A 131 -17.97 -1.88 -6.07
N GLY A 132 -18.85 -2.16 -5.09
CA GLY A 132 -19.38 -3.49 -4.81
C GLY A 132 -18.68 -4.29 -3.70
N ALA A 133 -17.55 -3.80 -3.17
CA ALA A 133 -16.78 -4.51 -2.13
C ALA A 133 -17.00 -4.00 -0.68
N ALA A 134 -17.60 -2.83 -0.43
CA ALA A 134 -17.79 -2.32 0.95
C ALA A 134 -19.08 -1.48 1.13
N ALA A 135 -19.71 -1.58 2.31
CA ALA A 135 -20.94 -0.85 2.67
C ALA A 135 -20.74 0.65 2.98
N GLN A 136 -19.51 1.17 2.91
CA GLN A 136 -19.24 2.61 3.02
C GLN A 136 -19.55 3.37 1.73
N ASP A 137 -20.03 2.68 0.70
CA ASP A 137 -20.49 3.26 -0.56
C ASP A 137 -21.84 4.00 -0.44
N LYS A 138 -22.03 4.80 0.63
CA LYS A 138 -23.20 5.69 0.76
C LYS A 138 -23.28 6.74 -0.36
N ALA A 139 -22.25 6.84 -1.21
CA ALA A 139 -22.17 7.77 -2.35
C ALA A 139 -22.04 7.12 -3.73
N GLY A 140 -21.94 5.79 -3.86
CA GLY A 140 -21.83 5.09 -5.15
C GLY A 140 -20.57 5.39 -5.97
N LYS A 141 -19.44 5.73 -5.33
CA LYS A 141 -18.21 6.15 -6.02
C LYS A 141 -17.00 5.36 -5.53
N ALA A 142 -16.29 4.72 -6.47
CA ALA A 142 -14.93 4.24 -6.26
C ALA A 142 -14.08 5.39 -5.69
N GLY A 143 -13.32 5.16 -4.63
CA GLY A 143 -12.63 6.27 -3.99
C GLY A 143 -11.60 5.85 -2.95
N TRP A 144 -10.64 6.73 -2.74
CA TRP A 144 -9.63 6.64 -1.71
C TRP A 144 -10.14 7.26 -0.41
N ASN A 145 -9.98 6.55 0.70
CA ASN A 145 -10.23 7.07 2.04
C ASN A 145 -8.97 6.88 2.89
N GLN A 146 -8.58 7.88 3.67
CA GLN A 146 -7.49 7.70 4.62
C GLN A 146 -7.98 6.77 5.76
N ALA A 147 -7.28 5.66 5.96
CA ALA A 147 -7.60 4.67 6.99
C ALA A 147 -7.06 5.06 8.36
N TRP A 148 -5.94 5.80 8.37
CA TRP A 148 -5.19 6.10 9.58
C TRP A 148 -4.40 7.43 9.49
N PRO A 149 -4.24 8.19 10.59
CA PRO A 149 -4.87 7.97 11.90
C PRO A 149 -6.38 8.13 11.81
N LEU A 150 -7.11 7.23 12.46
CA LEU A 150 -8.57 7.39 12.61
C LEU A 150 -8.80 8.67 13.43
N PRO A 151 -9.75 9.54 13.03
CA PRO A 151 -10.27 10.53 13.97
C PRO A 151 -10.92 9.74 15.12
N PHE A 152 -10.47 10.00 16.35
CA PHE A 152 -10.99 9.40 17.57
C PHE A 152 -12.52 9.48 17.67
#